data_AF-A0A497L3E2-F1
#
_entry.id   AF-A0A497L3E2-F1
#
_cell.length_a   1.000
_cell.length_b   1.000
_cell.length_c   1.000
_cell.angle_alpha   90.00
_cell.angle_beta   90.00
_cell.angle_gamma   90.00
#
_symmetry.space_group_name_H-M   'P 1'
#
loop_
_entity.id
_entity.type
_entity.pdbx_description
1 polymer ?
#
loop_
_entity_poly.entity_id
_entity_poly.type
_entity_poly.pdbx_seq_one_letter_code
_entity_poly.pdbx_strand_id
1 'polypeptide(L)'
;MSETNPQRYRVLLALARKIAKTLDIKRKPGNLRRFLNDVFDAVVSKFELCKRSFQTRATVYGEAFQAIFTVILEELFPDLKLIHGCEIEEACLTGVGKADFVAVDDKGRILAVIEAKGSADRIICDGKVIELPRPGLIRTDTTKKAIANAAQVKYGISMNMPYIIVTSHKPRPGSSSYCMLKLVEGKLVDLVVDVTKFDELKQMADIIRRTKPPNLAYRSGRAVKIGTP
;
A
#
# COMPACT_ATOMS: atom_id res chain seq x y z
N MET A 1 13.38 1.34 7.12
CA MET A 1 11.93 1.09 7.14
C MET A 1 11.56 0.55 8.51
N SER A 2 10.42 0.95 9.07
CA SER A 2 9.90 0.34 10.31
C SER A 2 9.46 -1.08 9.98
N GLU A 3 10.10 -2.07 10.58
CA GLU A 3 9.63 -3.45 10.52
C GLU A 3 8.19 -3.50 11.06
N THR A 4 7.27 -4.11 10.31
CA THR A 4 5.87 -4.19 10.72
C THR A 4 5.78 -5.03 11.97
N ASN A 5 5.25 -4.47 13.07
CA ASN A 5 5.09 -5.24 14.30
C ASN A 5 3.97 -6.29 14.09
N PRO A 6 4.27 -7.61 14.08
CA PRO A 6 3.28 -8.62 13.69
C PRO A 6 2.06 -8.65 14.60
N GLN A 7 2.25 -8.37 15.90
CA GLN A 7 1.16 -8.32 16.87
C GLN A 7 0.27 -7.10 16.64
N ARG A 8 0.86 -5.93 16.41
CA ARG A 8 0.11 -4.70 16.08
C ARG A 8 -0.67 -4.87 14.78
N TYR A 9 -0.05 -5.44 13.75
CA TYR A 9 -0.68 -5.66 12.45
C TYR A 9 -1.92 -6.56 12.55
N ARG A 10 -1.88 -7.64 13.34
CA ARG A 10 -3.06 -8.49 13.60
C ARG A 10 -4.22 -7.71 14.22
N VAL A 11 -3.93 -6.82 15.18
CA VAL A 11 -4.95 -5.95 15.80
C VAL A 11 -5.53 -4.98 14.78
N LEU A 12 -4.69 -4.38 13.95
CA LEU A 12 -5.11 -3.46 12.88
C LEU A 12 -6.01 -4.17 11.85
N LEU A 13 -5.63 -5.37 11.40
CA LEU A 13 -6.45 -6.19 10.51
C LEU A 13 -7.81 -6.54 11.11
N ALA A 14 -7.84 -6.98 12.37
CA ALA A 14 -9.10 -7.31 13.05
C ALA A 14 -10.04 -6.09 13.14
N LEU A 15 -9.48 -4.93 13.44
CA LEU A 15 -10.22 -3.67 13.48
C LEU A 15 -10.76 -3.29 12.09
N ALA A 16 -9.91 -3.34 11.06
CA ALA A 16 -10.29 -3.06 9.68
C ALA A 16 -11.40 -4.01 9.20
N ARG A 17 -11.27 -5.33 9.42
CA ARG A 17 -12.32 -6.31 9.04
C ARG A 17 -13.65 -6.05 9.75
N LYS A 18 -13.61 -5.67 11.03
CA LYS A 18 -14.84 -5.34 11.78
C LYS A 18 -15.57 -4.15 11.14
N ILE A 19 -14.84 -3.07 10.85
CA ILE A 19 -15.44 -1.84 10.28
C ILE A 19 -15.89 -2.08 8.83
N ALA A 20 -15.11 -2.81 8.03
CA ALA A 20 -15.46 -3.19 6.66
C ALA A 20 -16.80 -3.95 6.60
N LYS A 21 -17.04 -4.89 7.54
CA LYS A 21 -18.30 -5.62 7.67
C LYS A 21 -19.47 -4.70 8.05
N THR A 22 -19.28 -3.82 9.03
CA THR A 22 -20.31 -2.86 9.44
C THR A 22 -20.74 -1.95 8.29
N LEU A 23 -19.79 -1.53 7.45
CA LEU A 23 -20.05 -0.66 6.31
C LEU A 23 -20.43 -1.41 5.02
N ASP A 24 -20.39 -2.76 5.04
CA ASP A 24 -20.65 -3.64 3.90
C ASP A 24 -19.91 -3.19 2.63
N ILE A 25 -18.60 -2.92 2.74
CA ILE A 25 -17.81 -2.36 1.64
C ILE A 25 -17.82 -3.26 0.40
N LYS A 26 -18.00 -4.57 0.60
CA LYS A 26 -18.11 -5.58 -0.46
C LYS A 26 -19.26 -5.29 -1.42
N ARG A 27 -20.44 -4.93 -0.88
CA ARG A 27 -21.63 -4.62 -1.68
C ARG A 27 -21.79 -3.13 -1.92
N LYS A 28 -21.14 -2.28 -1.11
CA LYS A 28 -21.25 -0.82 -1.14
C LYS A 28 -19.85 -0.17 -1.22
N PRO A 29 -19.13 -0.31 -2.35
CA PRO A 29 -17.79 0.26 -2.50
C PRO A 29 -17.76 1.80 -2.43
N GLY A 30 -18.90 2.48 -2.57
CA GLY A 30 -19.02 3.91 -2.26
C GLY A 30 -18.64 4.28 -0.80
N ASN A 31 -18.62 3.30 0.11
CA ASN A 31 -18.23 3.50 1.51
C ASN A 31 -16.72 3.48 1.75
N LEU A 32 -15.86 3.26 0.74
CA LEU A 32 -14.42 3.09 0.94
C LEU A 32 -13.74 4.27 1.65
N ARG A 33 -14.12 5.52 1.33
CA ARG A 33 -13.58 6.71 2.02
C ARG A 33 -13.98 6.75 3.49
N ARG A 34 -15.25 6.42 3.79
CA ARG A 34 -15.73 6.32 5.17
C ARG A 34 -15.03 5.20 5.91
N PHE A 35 -14.88 4.03 5.27
CA PHE A 35 -14.15 2.90 5.83
C PHE A 35 -12.72 3.27 6.23
N LEU A 36 -11.97 3.89 5.33
CA LEU A 36 -10.62 4.39 5.61
C LEU A 36 -10.60 5.29 6.86
N ASN A 37 -11.50 6.28 6.91
CA ASN A 37 -11.56 7.26 7.99
C ASN A 37 -11.95 6.61 9.33
N ASP A 38 -13.00 5.79 9.34
CA ASP A 38 -13.50 5.09 10.54
C ASP A 38 -12.41 4.17 11.12
N VAL A 39 -11.61 3.51 10.27
CA VAL A 39 -10.46 2.71 10.74
C VAL A 39 -9.38 3.59 11.35
N PHE A 40 -8.98 4.69 10.69
CA PHE A 40 -7.97 5.59 11.26
C PHE A 40 -8.43 6.18 12.60
N ASP A 41 -9.68 6.63 12.69
CA ASP A 41 -10.25 7.18 13.92
C ASP A 41 -10.25 6.11 15.04
N ALA A 42 -10.61 4.86 14.73
CA ALA A 42 -10.55 3.78 15.71
C ALA A 42 -9.12 3.40 16.13
N VAL A 43 -8.15 3.49 15.22
CA VAL A 43 -6.72 3.27 15.49
C VAL A 43 -6.18 4.33 16.45
N VAL A 44 -6.62 5.59 16.33
CA VAL A 44 -6.22 6.68 17.24
C VAL A 44 -6.55 6.33 18.69
N SER A 45 -7.80 5.92 18.94
CA SER A 45 -8.22 5.51 20.28
C SER A 45 -7.51 4.24 20.74
N LYS A 46 -7.39 3.23 19.86
CA LYS A 46 -6.83 1.91 20.21
C LYS A 46 -5.36 1.97 20.63
N PHE A 47 -4.57 2.88 20.05
CA PHE A 47 -3.14 3.01 20.30
C PHE A 47 -2.75 4.32 21.00
N GLU A 48 -3.74 5.06 21.53
CA GLU A 48 -3.58 6.33 22.21
C GLU A 48 -2.72 7.34 21.43
N LEU A 49 -2.94 7.45 20.12
CA LEU A 49 -2.04 8.16 19.22
C LEU A 49 -1.89 9.65 19.56
N CYS A 50 -2.90 10.25 20.20
CA CYS A 50 -2.84 11.62 20.71
C CYS A 50 -1.70 11.86 21.71
N LYS A 51 -1.28 10.81 22.44
CA LYS A 51 -0.19 10.87 23.44
C LYS A 51 1.17 10.45 22.87
N ARG A 52 1.26 10.15 21.58
CA ARG A 52 2.47 9.59 20.94
C ARG A 52 3.18 10.61 20.07
N SER A 53 4.47 10.39 19.81
CA SER A 53 5.26 11.24 18.92
C SER A 53 4.78 11.18 17.47
N PHE A 54 5.16 12.17 16.66
CA PHE A 54 4.85 12.19 15.23
C PHE A 54 5.35 10.92 14.52
N GLN A 55 6.56 10.46 14.83
CA GLN A 55 7.18 9.28 14.23
C GLN A 55 6.38 8.02 14.58
N THR A 56 6.00 7.85 15.85
CA THR A 56 5.17 6.71 16.26
C THR A 56 3.81 6.73 15.55
N ARG A 57 3.16 7.90 15.46
CA ARG A 57 1.89 8.04 14.72
C ARG A 57 2.04 7.68 13.25
N ALA A 58 3.07 8.19 12.58
CA ALA A 58 3.32 7.92 11.17
C ALA A 58 3.54 6.42 10.91
N THR A 59 4.28 5.74 11.78
CA THR A 59 4.44 4.28 11.71
C THR A 59 3.11 3.54 11.86
N VAL A 60 2.33 3.87 12.90
CA VAL A 60 1.05 3.18 13.17
C VAL A 60 0.05 3.43 12.04
N TYR A 61 -0.04 4.66 11.51
CA TYR A 61 -0.91 4.96 10.38
C TYR A 61 -0.47 4.28 9.08
N GLY A 62 0.84 4.14 8.84
CA GLY A 62 1.35 3.39 7.70
C GLY A 62 0.92 1.91 7.76
N GLU A 63 1.09 1.27 8.92
CA GLU A 63 0.64 -0.11 9.12
C GLU A 63 -0.89 -0.25 9.07
N ALA A 64 -1.63 0.72 9.63
CA ALA A 64 -3.08 0.75 9.55
C ALA A 64 -3.53 0.85 8.10
N PHE A 65 -2.86 1.66 7.28
CA PHE A 65 -3.15 1.77 5.86
C PHE A 65 -2.90 0.47 5.09
N GLN A 66 -1.81 -0.25 5.41
CA GLN A 66 -1.55 -1.58 4.86
C GLN A 66 -2.65 -2.59 5.25
N ALA A 67 -3.10 -2.56 6.50
CA ALA A 67 -4.20 -3.42 6.96
C ALA A 67 -5.53 -3.05 6.26
N ILE A 68 -5.83 -1.76 6.10
CA ILE A 68 -6.98 -1.28 5.34
C ILE A 68 -6.93 -1.80 3.91
N PHE A 69 -5.80 -1.62 3.22
CA PHE A 69 -5.65 -2.08 1.84
C PHE A 69 -5.81 -3.60 1.70
N THR A 70 -5.25 -4.38 2.65
CA THR A 70 -5.46 -5.84 2.69
C THR A 70 -6.94 -6.18 2.72
N VAL A 71 -7.72 -5.55 3.61
CA VAL A 71 -9.16 -5.82 3.75
C VAL A 71 -9.95 -5.37 2.51
N ILE A 72 -9.58 -4.25 1.89
CA ILE A 72 -10.21 -3.82 0.63
C ILE A 72 -10.07 -4.91 -0.44
N LEU A 73 -8.87 -5.49 -0.57
CA LEU A 73 -8.58 -6.51 -1.57
C LEU A 73 -9.28 -7.83 -1.25
N GLU A 74 -9.26 -8.27 0.02
CA GLU A 74 -9.99 -9.46 0.47
C GLU A 74 -11.50 -9.38 0.18
N GLU A 75 -12.11 -8.20 0.38
CA GLU A 75 -13.55 -8.02 0.22
C GLU A 75 -13.98 -7.81 -1.24
N LEU A 76 -13.20 -7.04 -2.02
CA LEU A 76 -13.58 -6.62 -3.37
C LEU A 76 -12.97 -7.47 -4.49
N PHE A 77 -11.81 -8.07 -4.26
CA PHE A 77 -11.04 -8.83 -5.25
C PHE A 77 -10.50 -10.12 -4.63
N PRO A 78 -11.37 -11.02 -4.14
CA PRO A 78 -10.96 -12.21 -3.38
C PRO A 78 -10.13 -13.21 -4.19
N ASP A 79 -10.12 -13.09 -5.52
CA ASP A 79 -9.27 -13.86 -6.42
C ASP A 79 -7.79 -13.41 -6.40
N LEU A 80 -7.51 -12.19 -5.93
CA LEU A 80 -6.14 -11.68 -5.83
C LEU A 80 -5.48 -12.09 -4.53
N LYS A 81 -4.38 -12.81 -4.62
CA LYS A 81 -3.57 -13.21 -3.47
C LYS A 81 -2.45 -12.20 -3.23
N LEU A 82 -2.53 -11.48 -2.10
CA LEU A 82 -1.48 -10.57 -1.64
C LEU A 82 -0.62 -11.21 -0.55
N ILE A 83 0.69 -11.01 -0.67
CA ILE A 83 1.67 -11.36 0.35
C ILE A 83 2.32 -10.09 0.88
N HIS A 84 2.34 -9.93 2.19
CA HIS A 84 2.92 -8.77 2.87
C HIS A 84 4.42 -8.98 3.13
N GLY A 85 5.21 -7.91 3.00
CA GLY A 85 6.60 -7.89 3.49
C GLY A 85 7.56 -8.79 2.72
N CYS A 86 7.29 -9.03 1.42
CA CYS A 86 8.17 -9.84 0.58
C CYS A 86 9.54 -9.18 0.46
N GLU A 87 10.57 -9.91 0.87
CA GLU A 87 11.96 -9.54 0.66
C GLU A 87 12.30 -9.56 -0.83
N ILE A 88 12.93 -8.48 -1.29
CA ILE A 88 13.35 -8.27 -2.66
C ILE A 88 14.82 -7.87 -2.60
N GLU A 89 15.65 -8.61 -3.33
CA GLU A 89 17.06 -8.28 -3.50
C GLU A 89 17.19 -6.88 -4.12
N GLU A 90 17.89 -5.97 -3.45
CA GLU A 90 18.07 -4.61 -3.93
C GLU A 90 19.01 -4.60 -5.15
N ALA A 91 18.75 -3.74 -6.12
CA ALA A 91 19.49 -3.72 -7.39
C ALA A 91 20.98 -3.36 -7.18
N CYS A 92 21.25 -2.44 -6.24
CA CYS A 92 22.55 -1.80 -6.09
C CYS A 92 22.95 -1.53 -4.63
N LEU A 93 22.10 -1.85 -3.66
CA LEU A 93 22.35 -1.59 -2.26
C LEU A 93 22.71 -2.89 -1.54
N THR A 94 23.63 -2.82 -0.58
CA THR A 94 23.96 -3.96 0.28
C THR A 94 22.83 -4.14 1.30
N GLY A 95 21.89 -5.03 0.99
CA GLY A 95 20.73 -5.27 1.83
C GLY A 95 19.60 -5.98 1.10
N VAL A 96 18.52 -6.26 1.83
CA VAL A 96 17.29 -6.81 1.27
C VAL A 96 16.19 -5.78 1.51
N GLY A 97 15.66 -5.23 0.42
CA GLY A 97 14.50 -4.36 0.45
C GLY A 97 13.26 -5.19 0.76
N LYS A 98 12.22 -4.58 1.34
CA LYS A 98 10.93 -5.25 1.55
C LYS A 98 9.85 -4.49 0.81
N ALA A 99 9.17 -5.17 -0.10
CA ALA A 99 7.93 -4.65 -0.66
C ALA A 99 6.84 -4.65 0.41
N ASP A 100 5.99 -3.62 0.43
CA ASP A 100 4.82 -3.62 1.30
C ASP A 100 3.92 -4.81 0.94
N PHE A 101 3.67 -5.01 -0.36
CA PHE A 101 3.00 -6.20 -0.86
C PHE A 101 3.57 -6.71 -2.18
N VAL A 102 3.40 -8.00 -2.41
CA VAL A 102 3.45 -8.59 -3.75
C VAL A 102 2.13 -9.30 -4.04
N ALA A 103 1.62 -9.14 -5.25
CA ALA A 103 0.53 -9.98 -5.75
C ALA A 103 1.14 -11.26 -6.33
N VAL A 104 0.55 -12.42 -6.05
CA VAL A 104 1.04 -13.71 -6.55
C VAL A 104 -0.06 -14.53 -7.19
N ASP A 105 0.31 -15.41 -8.11
CA ASP A 105 -0.59 -16.43 -8.63
C ASP A 105 -0.64 -17.69 -7.74
N ASP A 106 -1.42 -18.69 -8.16
CA ASP A 106 -1.58 -19.96 -7.43
C ASP A 106 -0.27 -20.76 -7.30
N LYS A 107 0.70 -20.52 -8.18
CA LYS A 107 2.04 -21.13 -8.15
C LYS A 107 3.04 -20.30 -7.34
N GLY A 108 2.60 -19.20 -6.73
CA GLY A 108 3.43 -18.27 -5.98
C GLY A 108 4.32 -17.38 -6.84
N ARG A 109 4.09 -17.29 -8.16
CA ARG A 109 4.82 -16.38 -9.04
C ARG A 109 4.36 -14.95 -8.80
N ILE A 110 5.30 -14.01 -8.70
CA ILE A 110 4.99 -12.60 -8.37
C ILE A 110 4.47 -11.89 -9.62
N LEU A 111 3.23 -11.41 -9.56
CA LEU A 111 2.53 -10.72 -10.65
C LEU A 111 2.65 -9.20 -10.59
N ALA A 112 2.89 -8.64 -9.40
CA ALA A 112 3.10 -7.21 -9.22
C ALA A 112 3.79 -6.95 -7.87
N VAL A 113 4.53 -5.85 -7.81
CA VAL A 113 5.00 -5.25 -6.56
C VAL A 113 4.10 -4.05 -6.26
N ILE A 114 3.60 -3.96 -5.02
CA ILE A 114 2.67 -2.92 -4.61
C ILE A 114 3.25 -2.19 -3.39
N GLU A 115 3.34 -0.88 -3.50
CA GLU A 115 3.82 0.03 -2.46
C GLU A 115 2.66 0.80 -1.85
N ALA A 116 2.53 0.76 -0.52
CA ALA A 116 1.41 1.35 0.21
C ALA A 116 1.84 2.67 0.89
N LYS A 117 1.40 3.79 0.31
CA LYS A 117 1.69 5.15 0.79
C LYS A 117 0.43 5.88 1.24
N GLY A 118 -0.11 5.54 2.40
CA GLY A 118 -1.28 6.20 2.97
C GLY A 118 -1.08 6.66 4.41
N SER A 119 -1.91 7.61 4.81
CA SER A 119 -2.01 8.13 6.17
C SER A 119 -3.38 8.79 6.34
N ALA A 120 -3.79 8.98 7.60
CA ALA A 120 -4.88 9.86 7.96
C ALA A 120 -4.53 11.32 7.60
N ASP A 121 -5.55 12.07 7.19
CA ASP A 121 -5.54 13.52 6.96
C ASP A 121 -5.94 14.30 8.21
N ARG A 122 -6.47 13.63 9.23
CA ARG A 122 -6.84 14.21 10.53
C ARG A 122 -6.57 13.25 11.68
N ILE A 123 -6.68 13.77 12.89
CA ILE A 123 -6.70 12.99 14.13
C ILE A 123 -7.71 13.62 15.10
N ILE A 124 -8.47 12.78 15.82
CA ILE A 124 -9.43 13.23 16.82
C ILE A 124 -8.82 13.02 18.21
N CYS A 125 -8.54 14.11 18.92
CA CYS A 125 -7.97 14.11 20.27
C CYS A 125 -8.88 14.88 21.21
N ASP A 126 -9.36 14.23 22.27
CA ASP A 126 -10.26 14.83 23.28
C ASP A 126 -11.48 15.53 22.65
N GLY A 127 -12.07 14.89 21.63
CA GLY A 127 -13.22 15.41 20.88
C GLY A 127 -12.88 16.51 19.86
N LYS A 128 -11.62 16.96 19.78
CA LYS A 128 -11.17 17.97 18.81
C LYS A 128 -10.57 17.33 17.58
N VAL A 129 -11.00 17.79 16.41
CA VAL A 129 -10.40 17.41 15.12
C VAL A 129 -9.16 18.26 14.88
N ILE A 130 -8.03 17.59 14.63
CA ILE A 130 -6.75 18.21 14.29
C ILE A 130 -6.36 17.74 12.90
N GLU A 131 -6.24 18.68 11.96
CA GLU A 131 -5.78 18.39 10.59
C GLU A 131 -4.30 18.01 10.56
N LEU A 132 -3.98 16.96 9.83
CA LEU A 132 -2.62 16.46 9.62
C LEU A 132 -2.15 16.86 8.22
N PRO A 133 -1.09 17.68 8.10
CA PRO A 133 -0.70 18.21 6.81
C PRO A 133 -0.09 17.14 5.91
N ARG A 134 -0.45 17.18 4.63
CA ARG A 134 0.17 16.40 3.53
C ARG A 134 0.15 14.88 3.75
N PRO A 135 -1.02 14.24 3.85
CA PRO A 135 -1.12 12.78 3.95
C PRO A 135 -0.70 12.06 2.67
N GLY A 136 -0.25 10.82 2.80
CA GLY A 136 0.05 9.94 1.66
C GLY A 136 1.06 10.53 0.66
N LEU A 137 0.70 10.53 -0.62
CA LEU A 137 1.55 11.04 -1.71
C LEU A 137 1.50 12.56 -1.85
N ILE A 138 0.63 13.28 -1.12
CA ILE A 138 0.73 14.75 -1.04
C ILE A 138 2.08 15.15 -0.44
N ARG A 139 2.67 14.31 0.42
CA ARG A 139 4.01 14.52 0.98
C ARG A 139 5.10 14.21 -0.06
N THR A 140 5.94 15.21 -0.35
CA THR A 140 6.99 15.11 -1.38
C THR A 140 8.01 14.02 -1.09
N ASP A 141 8.47 13.86 0.15
CA ASP A 141 9.43 12.80 0.51
C ASP A 141 8.83 11.41 0.44
N THR A 142 7.52 11.25 0.72
CA THR A 142 6.82 9.97 0.49
C THR A 142 6.80 9.62 -1.01
N THR A 143 6.52 10.60 -1.87
CA THR A 143 6.55 10.41 -3.32
C THR A 143 7.94 10.05 -3.82
N LYS A 144 8.98 10.78 -3.39
CA LYS A 144 10.38 10.48 -3.75
C LYS A 144 10.78 9.05 -3.36
N LYS A 145 10.39 8.59 -2.16
CA LYS A 145 10.66 7.23 -1.69
C LYS A 145 9.96 6.18 -2.56
N ALA A 146 8.69 6.38 -2.90
CA ALA A 146 7.96 5.44 -3.74
C ALA A 146 8.56 5.34 -5.16
N ILE A 147 9.00 6.47 -5.74
CA ILE A 147 9.67 6.47 -7.06
C ILE A 147 11.04 5.78 -6.96
N ALA A 148 11.80 6.01 -5.90
CA ALA A 148 13.08 5.33 -5.69
C ALA A 148 12.90 3.80 -5.56
N ASN A 149 11.88 3.35 -4.81
CA ASN A 149 11.52 1.94 -4.71
C ASN A 149 11.08 1.35 -6.06
N ALA A 150 10.34 2.12 -6.87
CA ALA A 150 9.98 1.72 -8.24
C ALA A 150 11.23 1.47 -9.09
N ALA A 151 12.23 2.36 -9.03
CA ALA A 151 13.48 2.19 -9.74
C ALA A 151 14.24 0.92 -9.28
N GLN A 152 14.28 0.64 -7.98
CA GLN A 152 14.89 -0.59 -7.44
C GLN A 152 14.22 -1.85 -8.01
N VAL A 153 12.88 -1.86 -8.08
CA VAL A 153 12.13 -2.98 -8.66
C VAL A 153 12.38 -3.09 -10.16
N LYS A 154 12.23 -1.99 -10.90
CA LYS A 154 12.34 -2.00 -12.37
C LYS A 154 13.74 -2.36 -12.85
N TYR A 155 14.77 -1.81 -12.22
CA TYR A 155 16.15 -2.04 -12.64
C TYR A 155 16.81 -3.26 -11.96
N GLY A 156 16.43 -3.60 -10.73
CA GLY A 156 17.00 -4.74 -10.01
C GLY A 156 16.31 -6.07 -10.29
N ILE A 157 14.99 -6.02 -10.53
CA ILE A 157 14.18 -7.21 -10.74
C ILE A 157 13.86 -7.39 -12.22
N SER A 158 13.04 -6.49 -12.78
CA SER A 158 12.62 -6.54 -14.18
C SER A 158 11.87 -5.28 -14.57
N MET A 159 12.20 -4.71 -15.73
CA MET A 159 11.45 -3.59 -16.31
C MET A 159 9.98 -3.92 -16.57
N ASN A 160 9.67 -5.21 -16.79
CA ASN A 160 8.33 -5.69 -17.05
C ASN A 160 7.53 -6.00 -15.77
N MET A 161 8.15 -5.94 -14.58
CA MET A 161 7.44 -6.16 -13.33
C MET A 161 6.51 -4.97 -13.06
N PRO A 162 5.18 -5.15 -12.96
CA PRO A 162 4.29 -4.06 -12.59
C PRO A 162 4.62 -3.54 -11.18
N TYR A 163 4.84 -2.24 -11.09
CA TYR A 163 5.05 -1.52 -9.84
C TYR A 163 3.89 -0.55 -9.64
N ILE A 164 3.07 -0.81 -8.62
CA ILE A 164 1.82 -0.09 -8.36
C ILE A 164 1.97 0.64 -7.03
N ILE A 165 1.65 1.92 -7.00
CA ILE A 165 1.59 2.69 -5.74
C ILE A 165 0.12 2.82 -5.36
N VAL A 166 -0.24 2.38 -4.15
CA VAL A 166 -1.56 2.59 -3.57
C VAL A 166 -1.50 3.65 -2.48
N THR A 167 -2.46 4.57 -2.44
CA THR A 167 -2.47 5.70 -1.51
C THR A 167 -3.88 6.04 -1.03
N SER A 168 -3.98 6.69 0.13
CA SER A 168 -5.23 7.33 0.58
C SER A 168 -5.46 8.72 -0.03
N HIS A 169 -4.38 9.36 -0.52
CA HIS A 169 -4.41 10.75 -0.98
C HIS A 169 -3.43 10.96 -2.13
N LYS A 170 -3.98 11.17 -3.34
CA LYS A 170 -3.21 11.59 -4.50
C LYS A 170 -2.80 13.07 -4.40
N PRO A 171 -1.64 13.45 -4.97
CA PRO A 171 -1.23 14.84 -5.01
C PRO A 171 -2.10 15.65 -5.98
N ARG A 172 -2.33 16.92 -5.65
CA ARG A 172 -3.11 17.83 -6.51
C ARG A 172 -2.31 18.21 -7.77
N PRO A 173 -2.97 18.41 -8.93
CA PRO A 173 -2.33 18.94 -10.13
C PRO A 173 -1.47 20.18 -9.84
N GLY A 174 -0.30 20.25 -10.45
CA GLY A 174 0.66 21.36 -10.29
C GLY A 174 1.53 21.31 -9.03
N SER A 175 1.27 20.41 -8.08
CA SER A 175 2.18 20.21 -6.93
C SER A 175 3.46 19.46 -7.33
N SER A 176 4.55 19.60 -6.55
CA SER A 176 5.80 18.88 -6.83
C SER A 176 5.62 17.36 -6.87
N SER A 177 4.85 16.78 -5.94
CA SER A 177 4.55 15.35 -5.95
C SER A 177 3.81 14.91 -7.22
N TYR A 178 2.83 15.72 -7.67
CA TYR A 178 2.10 15.44 -8.90
C TYR A 178 3.02 15.49 -10.12
N CYS A 179 3.85 16.52 -10.24
CA CYS A 179 4.79 16.64 -11.36
C CYS A 179 5.78 15.48 -11.41
N MET A 180 6.33 15.04 -10.27
CA MET A 180 7.23 13.89 -10.22
C MET A 180 6.53 12.59 -10.65
N LEU A 181 5.33 12.32 -10.14
CA LEU A 181 4.57 11.11 -10.53
C LEU A 181 4.22 11.13 -12.02
N LYS A 182 3.77 12.27 -12.55
CA LYS A 182 3.44 12.42 -13.98
C LYS A 182 4.63 12.12 -14.91
N LEU A 183 5.86 12.36 -14.47
CA LEU A 183 7.06 12.08 -15.27
C LEU A 183 7.38 10.59 -15.37
N VAL A 184 7.01 9.81 -14.35
CA VAL A 184 7.41 8.41 -14.18
C VAL A 184 6.26 7.40 -14.32
N GLU A 185 5.01 7.86 -14.23
CA GLU A 185 3.82 7.03 -14.44
C GLU A 185 3.75 6.53 -15.89
N GLY A 186 3.43 5.26 -16.07
CA GLY A 186 3.54 4.54 -17.34
C GLY A 186 4.98 4.18 -17.75
N LYS A 187 5.97 4.47 -16.92
CA LYS A 187 7.39 4.11 -17.13
C LYS A 187 7.92 3.30 -15.96
N LEU A 188 8.30 3.97 -14.86
CA LEU A 188 8.79 3.31 -13.65
C LEU A 188 7.64 2.87 -12.74
N VAL A 189 6.58 3.66 -12.69
CA VAL A 189 5.37 3.37 -11.91
C VAL A 189 4.26 3.05 -12.89
N ASP A 190 3.72 1.84 -12.86
CA ASP A 190 2.71 1.41 -13.83
C ASP A 190 1.33 2.00 -13.50
N LEU A 191 1.04 2.20 -12.22
CA LEU A 191 -0.23 2.78 -11.77
C LEU A 191 -0.12 3.43 -10.39
N VAL A 192 -0.75 4.60 -10.22
CA VAL A 192 -1.02 5.19 -8.91
C VAL A 192 -2.51 5.11 -8.59
N VAL A 193 -2.86 4.48 -7.47
CA VAL A 193 -4.24 4.14 -7.08
C VAL A 193 -4.64 4.86 -5.80
N ASP A 194 -5.73 5.61 -5.83
CA ASP A 194 -6.46 6.04 -4.63
C ASP A 194 -7.36 4.88 -4.19
N VAL A 195 -7.05 4.29 -3.03
CA VAL A 195 -7.78 3.11 -2.52
C VAL A 195 -9.24 3.41 -2.15
N THR A 196 -9.67 4.67 -2.21
CA THR A 196 -11.05 5.07 -2.01
C THR A 196 -11.84 5.21 -3.30
N LYS A 197 -11.19 5.00 -4.46
CA LYS A 197 -11.78 5.04 -5.80
C LYS A 197 -11.88 3.62 -6.36
N PHE A 198 -13.09 3.07 -6.36
CA PHE A 198 -13.32 1.68 -6.77
C PHE A 198 -12.88 1.38 -8.21
N ASP A 199 -13.08 2.32 -9.14
CA ASP A 199 -12.69 2.11 -10.53
C ASP A 199 -11.15 2.06 -10.71
N GLU A 200 -10.40 2.81 -9.91
CA GLU A 200 -8.93 2.71 -9.92
C GLU A 200 -8.45 1.38 -9.31
N LEU A 201 -9.12 0.89 -8.28
CA LEU A 201 -8.86 -0.45 -7.71
C LEU A 201 -9.17 -1.57 -8.73
N LYS A 202 -10.23 -1.43 -9.52
CA LYS A 202 -10.52 -2.36 -10.63
C LYS A 202 -9.42 -2.34 -11.68
N GLN A 203 -8.97 -1.15 -12.10
CA GLN A 203 -7.88 -1.01 -13.05
C GLN A 203 -6.60 -1.68 -12.54
N MET A 204 -6.27 -1.51 -11.26
CA MET A 204 -5.17 -2.20 -10.60
C MET A 204 -5.34 -3.72 -10.65
N ALA A 205 -6.51 -4.23 -10.27
CA ALA A 205 -6.82 -5.66 -10.30
C ALA A 205 -6.68 -6.25 -11.71
N ASP A 206 -7.17 -5.53 -12.73
CA ASP A 206 -7.10 -5.96 -14.12
C ASP A 206 -5.67 -5.99 -14.66
N ILE A 207 -4.82 -5.03 -14.26
CA ILE A 207 -3.38 -5.08 -14.57
C ILE A 207 -2.77 -6.35 -13.97
N ILE A 208 -2.99 -6.60 -12.67
CA ILE A 208 -2.43 -7.76 -11.97
C ILE A 208 -2.87 -9.07 -12.65
N ARG A 209 -4.16 -9.20 -13.01
CA ARG A 209 -4.73 -10.40 -13.66
C ARG A 209 -4.15 -10.66 -15.05
N ARG A 210 -3.82 -9.60 -15.79
CA ARG A 210 -3.28 -9.69 -17.16
C ARG A 210 -1.76 -9.85 -17.20
N THR A 211 -1.08 -9.65 -16.07
CA THR A 211 0.37 -9.77 -16.02
C THR A 211 0.82 -11.17 -16.36
N LYS A 212 1.71 -11.28 -17.35
CA LYS A 212 2.46 -12.51 -17.58
C LYS A 212 3.50 -12.64 -16.46
N PRO A 213 3.48 -13.73 -15.67
CA PRO A 213 4.37 -13.86 -14.53
C PRO A 213 5.84 -13.80 -15.00
N PRO A 214 6.66 -12.88 -14.46
CA PRO A 214 8.10 -12.89 -14.66
C PRO A 214 8.72 -14.12 -13.98
N ASN A 215 10.02 -14.31 -14.21
CA ASN A 215 10.81 -15.40 -13.64
C ASN A 215 11.12 -15.20 -12.13
N LEU A 216 10.11 -14.80 -11.34
CA LEU A 216 10.21 -14.63 -9.89
C LEU A 216 9.04 -15.28 -9.16
N ALA A 217 9.37 -16.00 -8.10
CA ALA A 217 8.40 -16.60 -7.21
C ALA A 217 8.66 -16.21 -5.76
N TYR A 218 7.59 -16.00 -5.01
CA TYR A 218 7.66 -15.87 -3.56
C TYR A 218 7.90 -17.23 -2.92
N ARG A 219 8.97 -17.37 -2.15
CA ARG A 219 9.32 -18.57 -1.37
C ARG A 219 9.88 -18.16 -0.02
N SER A 220 9.33 -18.71 1.07
CA SER A 220 9.88 -18.53 2.43
C SER A 220 10.20 -17.07 2.80
N GLY A 221 9.29 -16.13 2.52
CA GLY A 221 9.45 -14.72 2.87
C GLY A 221 10.11 -13.84 1.81
N ARG A 222 10.70 -14.41 0.75
CA ARG A 222 11.51 -13.67 -0.23
C ARG A 222 11.12 -13.96 -1.68
N ALA A 223 11.43 -13.03 -2.57
CA ALA A 223 11.38 -13.20 -4.00
C ALA A 223 12.62 -13.99 -4.46
N VAL A 224 12.40 -15.08 -5.19
CA VAL A 224 13.45 -15.96 -5.70
C VAL A 224 13.33 -16.02 -7.22
N LYS A 225 14.44 -15.81 -7.93
CA LYS A 225 14.48 -16.03 -9.37
C LYS A 225 14.25 -17.52 -9.65
N ILE A 226 13.24 -17.83 -10.43
CA ILE A 226 13.01 -19.19 -10.96
C ILE A 226 13.67 -19.26 -12.32
N GLY A 227 14.50 -20.27 -12.56
CA GLY A 227 15.11 -20.48 -13.87
C GLY A 227 14.04 -20.51 -14.96
N THR A 228 14.33 -19.94 -16.12
CA THR A 228 13.54 -20.21 -17.31
C THR A 228 13.61 -21.74 -17.55
N PRO A 229 12.50 -22.43 -17.84
CA PRO A 229 12.59 -23.80 -18.33
C PRO A 229 13.48 -23.89 -19.57
#